data_AF-A0A917UEF2-F1
#
_entry.id   AF-A0A917UEF2-F1
#
_cell.length_a   1.000
_cell.length_b   1.000
_cell.length_c   1.000
_cell.angle_alpha   90.00
_cell.angle_beta   90.00
_cell.angle_gamma   90.00
#
_symmetry.space_group_name_H-M   'P 1'
#
loop_
_entity.id
_entity.type
_entity.pdbx_description
1 polymer ?
#
loop_
_entity_poly.entity_id
_entity_poly.type
_entity_poly.pdbx_seq_one_letter_code
_entity_poly.pdbx_strand_id
1 'polypeptide(L)'
;MTVDLAEATPEAQEPQAEPSILYTVYLSSADELVEHIRAADVLNLGFRVESYLVTAEDAPEATQTEFEFTLYAELPAREDDRD
;
A
#
# COMPACT_ATOMS: atom_id res chain seq x y z
N MET A 1 41.02 28.19 -25.69
CA MET A 1 41.04 26.90 -24.98
C MET A 1 40.34 27.17 -23.64
N THR A 2 39.00 27.15 -23.67
CA THR A 2 38.14 26.09 -23.08
C THR A 2 38.35 26.01 -21.56
N VAL A 3 37.33 26.28 -20.74
CA VAL A 3 36.16 25.40 -20.61
C VAL A 3 34.93 26.18 -20.11
N ASP A 4 33.82 26.01 -20.83
CA ASP A 4 32.45 26.30 -20.41
C ASP A 4 32.10 25.33 -19.27
N LEU A 5 31.76 25.87 -18.11
CA LEU A 5 31.32 25.09 -16.95
C LEU A 5 29.80 24.93 -17.07
N ALA A 6 29.37 23.86 -17.75
CA ALA A 6 27.96 23.48 -17.81
C ALA A 6 27.47 23.19 -16.38
N GLU A 7 26.66 24.11 -15.87
CA GLU A 7 25.90 23.97 -14.63
C GLU A 7 24.95 22.79 -14.80
N ALA A 8 25.29 21.65 -14.17
CA ALA A 8 24.45 20.47 -14.16
C ALA A 8 23.15 20.81 -13.43
N THR A 9 22.08 21.05 -14.20
CA THR A 9 20.74 21.19 -13.67
C THR A 9 20.40 19.89 -12.93
N PRO A 10 20.06 19.92 -11.63
CA PRO A 10 19.57 18.71 -10.97
C PRO A 10 18.29 18.29 -11.70
N GLU A 11 18.31 17.12 -12.33
CA GLU A 11 17.10 16.48 -12.85
C GLU A 11 16.10 16.43 -11.70
N ALA A 12 15.04 17.23 -11.81
CA ALA A 12 13.95 17.21 -10.86
C ALA A 12 13.34 15.81 -10.92
N GLN A 13 13.60 15.02 -9.88
CA GLN A 13 13.00 13.71 -9.70
C GLN A 13 11.49 13.93 -9.63
N GLU A 14 10.79 13.55 -10.71
CA GLU A 14 9.34 13.68 -10.80
C GLU A 14 8.76 12.96 -9.57
N PRO A 15 7.92 13.61 -8.74
CA PRO A 15 7.29 12.93 -7.63
C PRO A 15 6.50 11.78 -8.23
N GLN A 16 6.89 10.54 -7.92
CA GLN A 16 6.10 9.38 -8.32
C GLN A 16 4.72 9.61 -7.71
N ALA A 17 3.72 9.80 -8.57
CA ALA A 17 2.37 10.10 -8.12
C ALA A 17 1.93 8.97 -7.20
N GLU A 18 1.70 9.27 -5.93
CA GLU A 18 1.20 8.29 -5.00
C GLU A 18 -0.17 7.81 -5.52
N PRO A 19 -0.39 6.49 -5.61
CA PRO A 19 -1.63 5.95 -6.12
C PRO A 19 -2.80 6.50 -5.29
N SER A 20 -3.84 6.98 -5.96
CA SER A 20 -4.97 7.63 -5.27
C SER A 20 -5.74 6.61 -4.44
N ILE A 21 -5.75 6.77 -3.11
CA ILE A 21 -6.51 5.92 -2.20
C ILE A 21 -8.01 6.15 -2.40
N LEU A 22 -8.75 5.08 -2.63
CA LEU A 22 -10.21 5.08 -2.72
C LEU A 22 -10.86 4.87 -1.35
N TYR A 23 -10.39 3.88 -0.59
CA TYR A 23 -10.77 3.68 0.82
C TYR A 23 -9.83 2.72 1.55
N THR A 24 -9.93 2.73 2.89
CA THR A 24 -9.27 1.78 3.79
C THR A 24 -10.32 1.11 4.68
N VAL A 25 -10.19 -0.19 4.92
CA VAL A 25 -11.05 -0.97 5.82
C VAL A 25 -10.21 -1.91 6.68
N TYR A 26 -10.64 -2.13 7.92
CA TYR A 26 -10.01 -3.04 8.88
C TYR A 26 -10.86 -4.28 9.03
N LEU A 27 -10.26 -5.45 8.85
CA LEU A 27 -10.94 -6.74 8.76
C LEU A 27 -10.31 -7.72 9.76
N SER A 28 -11.14 -8.44 10.52
CA SER A 28 -10.70 -9.50 11.44
C SER A 28 -10.86 -10.91 10.84
N SER A 29 -11.42 -11.01 9.64
CA SER A 29 -11.66 -12.27 8.93
C SER A 29 -10.84 -12.37 7.64
N ALA A 30 -10.11 -13.47 7.49
CA ALA A 30 -9.38 -13.77 6.26
C ALA A 30 -10.32 -14.02 5.07
N ASP A 31 -11.51 -14.59 5.30
CA ASP A 31 -12.50 -14.80 4.23
C ASP A 31 -13.00 -13.46 3.68
N GLU A 32 -13.26 -12.49 4.56
CA GLU A 32 -13.70 -11.15 4.17
C GLU A 32 -12.59 -10.40 3.41
N LEU A 33 -11.33 -10.55 3.83
CA LEU A 33 -10.18 -10.01 3.10
C LEU A 33 -10.11 -10.57 1.67
N VAL A 34 -10.30 -11.88 1.50
CA VAL A 34 -10.26 -12.51 0.17
C VAL A 34 -11.38 -11.99 -0.74
N GLU A 35 -12.57 -11.73 -0.19
CA GLU A 35 -13.67 -11.11 -0.94
C GLU A 35 -13.28 -9.71 -1.45
N HIS A 36 -12.64 -8.89 -0.61
CA HIS A 36 -12.17 -7.56 -0.98
C HIS A 36 -11.08 -7.61 -2.07
N ILE A 37 -10.13 -8.53 -1.94
CA ILE A 37 -9.08 -8.76 -2.96
C ILE A 37 -9.69 -9.15 -4.30
N ARG A 38 -10.66 -10.07 -4.31
CA ARG A 38 -11.34 -10.49 -5.54
C ARG A 38 -12.13 -9.34 -6.16
N ALA A 39 -12.79 -8.51 -5.36
CA ALA A 39 -13.49 -7.34 -5.86
C ALA A 39 -12.53 -6.33 -6.51
N ALA A 40 -11.37 -6.08 -5.89
CA ALA A 40 -10.34 -5.22 -6.46
C ALA A 40 -9.81 -5.76 -7.80
N ASP A 41 -9.56 -7.06 -7.89
CA ASP A 41 -9.11 -7.73 -9.12
C ASP A 41 -10.14 -7.62 -10.26
N VAL A 42 -11.42 -7.89 -9.98
CA VAL A 42 -12.52 -7.77 -10.97
C VAL A 42 -12.66 -6.34 -11.49
N LEU A 43 -12.41 -5.35 -10.64
CA LEU A 43 -12.48 -3.93 -11.00
C LEU A 43 -11.17 -3.40 -11.60
N ASN A 44 -10.12 -4.23 -11.69
CA ASN A 44 -8.79 -3.86 -12.15
C ASN A 44 -8.22 -2.66 -11.35
N LEU A 45 -8.36 -2.73 -10.03
CA LEU A 45 -7.90 -1.71 -9.07
C LEU A 45 -6.66 -2.21 -8.31
N GLY A 46 -5.86 -1.26 -7.83
CA GLY A 46 -4.75 -1.57 -6.95
C GLY A 46 -5.20 -1.80 -5.52
N PHE A 47 -4.46 -2.62 -4.76
CA PHE A 47 -4.70 -2.78 -3.32
C PHE A 47 -3.39 -3.02 -2.55
N ARG A 48 -3.40 -2.70 -1.26
CA ARG A 48 -2.37 -3.05 -0.27
C ARG A 48 -3.03 -3.74 0.90
N VAL A 49 -2.37 -4.78 1.40
CA VAL A 49 -2.78 -5.50 2.61
C VAL A 49 -1.66 -5.45 3.61
N GLU A 50 -1.99 -5.00 4.82
CA GLU A 50 -1.10 -5.04 5.98
C GLU A 50 -1.77 -5.93 7.03
N SER A 51 -1.00 -6.79 7.68
CA SER A 51 -1.50 -7.66 8.74
C SER A 51 -0.80 -7.34 10.05
N TYR A 52 -1.57 -7.26 11.13
CA TYR A 52 -1.04 -6.98 12.46
C TYR A 52 -1.74 -7.84 13.50
N LEU A 53 -1.10 -7.98 14.66
CA LEU A 53 -1.62 -8.75 15.79
C LEU A 53 -2.27 -7.80 16.79
N VAL A 54 -3.50 -8.09 17.18
CA VAL A 54 -4.21 -7.35 18.24
C VAL A 54 -4.63 -8.28 19.35
N THR A 55 -4.79 -7.74 20.56
CA THR A 55 -5.42 -8.44 21.66
C THR A 55 -6.92 -8.56 21.39
N ALA A 56 -7.48 -9.76 21.50
CA ALA A 56 -8.90 -9.98 21.29
C ALA A 56 -9.73 -9.30 22.39
N GLU A 57 -10.76 -8.55 22.00
CA GLU A 57 -11.62 -7.82 22.94
C GLU A 57 -12.33 -8.75 23.94
N ASP A 58 -12.79 -9.91 23.47
CA ASP A 58 -13.49 -10.90 24.29
C ASP A 58 -12.56 -11.82 25.10
N ALA A 59 -11.25 -11.78 24.82
CA ALA A 59 -10.26 -12.65 25.44
C ALA A 59 -8.91 -11.91 25.54
N PRO A 60 -8.66 -11.14 26.62
CA PRO A 60 -7.47 -10.30 26.75
C PRO A 60 -6.13 -11.07 26.82
N GLU A 61 -6.19 -12.40 26.96
CA GLU A 61 -5.02 -13.29 26.91
C GLU A 61 -4.81 -13.92 25.53
N ALA A 62 -5.74 -13.70 24.59
CA ALA A 62 -5.68 -14.19 23.23
C ALA A 62 -5.28 -13.07 22.26
N THR A 63 -4.45 -13.42 21.28
CA THR A 63 -4.08 -12.53 20.18
C THR A 63 -4.80 -12.99 18.92
N GLN A 64 -5.41 -12.06 18.18
CA GLN A 64 -6.00 -12.31 16.87
C GLN A 64 -5.24 -11.54 15.79
N THR A 65 -5.24 -12.09 14.57
CA THR A 65 -4.72 -11.39 13.40
C THR A 65 -5.81 -10.52 12.81
N GLU A 66 -5.48 -9.27 12.53
CA GLU A 66 -6.32 -8.34 11.79
C GLU A 66 -5.59 -7.84 10.55
N PHE A 67 -6.37 -7.32 9.61
CA PHE A 67 -5.92 -6.90 8.30
C PHE A 67 -6.38 -5.47 8.04
N GLU A 68 -5.47 -4.61 7.63
CA GLU A 68 -5.77 -3.34 6.99
C GLU A 68 -5.74 -3.55 5.47
N PHE A 69 -6.87 -3.30 4.82
CA PHE A 69 -7.00 -3.35 3.37
C PHE A 69 -7.18 -1.92 2.85
N THR A 70 -6.25 -1.48 2.00
CA THR A 70 -6.31 -0.18 1.32
C THR A 70 -6.51 -0.39 -0.17
N LEU A 71 -7.57 0.20 -0.73
CA LEU A 71 -7.87 0.18 -2.16
C LEU A 71 -7.37 1.44 -2.85
N TYR A 72 -6.79 1.28 -4.03
CA TYR A 72 -6.25 2.35 -4.85
C TYR A 72 -6.93 2.39 -6.21
N ALA A 73 -7.03 3.60 -6.80
CA ALA A 73 -7.55 3.81 -8.14
C ALA A 73 -6.68 3.15 -9.23
N GLU A 74 -5.42 2.90 -8.91
CA GLU A 74 -4.41 2.33 -9.79
C GLU A 74 -3.45 1.46 -8.96
N LEU A 75 -2.72 0.55 -9.63
CA LEU A 75 -1.80 -0.37 -8.94
C LEU A 75 -0.75 0.42 -8.15
N PRO A 76 -0.61 0.19 -6.84
CA PRO A 76 0.42 0.87 -6.09
C PRO A 76 1.80 0.51 -6.62
N ALA A 77 2.72 1.48 -6.63
CA ALA A 77 4.12 1.21 -6.89
C ALA A 77 4.58 0.16 -5.87
N ARG A 78 5.18 -0.92 -6.37
CA ARG A 78 5.78 -1.93 -5.49
C ARG A 78 6.93 -1.25 -4.77
N GLU A 79 6.74 -0.97 -3.49
CA GLU A 79 7.85 -0.59 -2.63
C GLU A 79 8.74 -1.84 -2.53
N ASP A 80 9.83 -1.87 -3.30
CA ASP A 80 10.91 -2.84 -3.11
C ASP A 80 11.49 -2.56 -1.73
N ASP A 81 11.04 -3.35 -0.76
CA ASP A 81 11.51 -3.39 0.62
C ASP A 81 13.04 -3.42 0.61
N ARG A 82 13.66 -2.27 0.90
CA ARG A 82 15.11 -2.18 1.07
C ARG A 82 15.43 -2.41 2.55
N ASP A 83 16.00 -3.59 2.78
CA ASP A 83 16.82 -4.04 3.92
C ASP A 83 16.10 -4.52 5.19
#